data_AF-A0A5J4QJR8-F1
#
_entry.id   AF-A0A5J4QJR8-F1
#
_cell.length_a   1.000
_cell.length_b   1.000
_cell.length_c   1.000
_cell.angle_alpha   90.00
_cell.angle_beta   90.00
_cell.angle_gamma   90.00
#
_symmetry.space_group_name_H-M   'P 1'
#
loop_
_entity.id
_entity.type
_entity.pdbx_description
1 polymer ?
#
loop_
_entity_poly.entity_id
_entity_poly.type
_entity_poly.pdbx_seq_one_letter_code
_entity_poly.pdbx_strand_id
1 'polypeptide(L)'
;MKQPLFMAFSTQKGGVGKTTFSTLAASYLHYLKNYNVAVIDCDYPQWSIHSMRKREAEQLQTNTYYQNKAVALFESLGKGTYPVICTNPDNDIIARAKEFLSQESTAYDILLFDLPGTINNRGVIEAFLAMDYVFVPISTSRLAMESTLPFIISVNEMKTIYPQISLKNVFLFWNMVDY
;
A
#
# COMPACT_ATOMS: atom_id res chain seq x y z
N MET A 1 -14.34 -10.76 15.42
CA MET A 1 -13.80 -10.77 14.05
C MET A 1 -12.35 -10.31 14.10
N LYS A 2 -11.46 -10.91 13.30
CA LYS A 2 -10.06 -10.50 13.21
C LYS A 2 -9.98 -9.18 12.44
N GLN A 3 -9.32 -8.16 13.00
CA GLN A 3 -9.06 -6.92 12.27
C GLN A 3 -7.91 -7.15 11.26
N PRO A 4 -8.03 -6.65 10.02
CA PRO A 4 -6.94 -6.71 9.04
C PRO A 4 -5.73 -5.91 9.51
N LEU A 5 -4.54 -6.35 9.12
CA LEU A 5 -3.31 -5.59 9.32
C LEU A 5 -3.23 -4.45 8.31
N PHE A 6 -2.94 -3.24 8.79
CA PHE A 6 -2.72 -2.07 7.94
C PHE A 6 -1.22 -1.93 7.67
N MET A 7 -0.83 -1.99 6.40
CA MET A 7 0.57 -1.93 5.99
C MET A 7 0.74 -0.87 4.90
N ALA A 8 1.85 -0.14 4.92
CA ALA A 8 2.16 0.82 3.86
C ALA A 8 3.61 0.72 3.40
N PHE A 9 3.84 1.02 2.12
CA PHE A 9 5.15 1.45 1.64
C PHE A 9 5.13 2.97 1.51
N SER A 10 5.94 3.67 2.30
CA SER A 10 5.89 5.12 2.39
C SER A 10 7.28 5.73 2.58
N THR A 11 7.49 6.92 2.06
CA THR A 11 8.74 7.68 2.16
C THR A 11 8.46 9.15 1.84
N GLN A 12 9.33 10.06 2.28
CA GLN A 12 9.23 11.49 1.94
C GLN A 12 9.75 11.84 0.54
N LYS A 13 10.14 10.85 -0.27
CA LYS A 13 10.62 11.08 -1.64
C LYS A 13 9.81 10.33 -2.69
N GLY A 14 9.55 11.01 -3.80
CA GLY A 14 9.07 10.39 -5.03
C GLY A 14 10.10 9.44 -5.64
N GLY A 15 9.65 8.42 -6.37
CA GLY A 15 10.52 7.65 -7.26
C GLY A 15 11.42 6.59 -6.62
N VAL A 16 11.32 6.30 -5.32
CA VAL A 16 12.14 5.24 -4.66
C VAL A 16 11.49 3.84 -4.66
N GLY A 17 10.44 3.62 -5.46
CA GLY A 17 9.82 2.31 -5.65
C GLY A 17 8.64 1.93 -4.76
N LYS A 18 8.01 2.88 -4.04
CA LYS A 18 6.84 2.61 -3.16
C LYS A 18 5.74 1.78 -3.83
N THR A 19 5.14 2.31 -4.88
CA THR A 19 4.08 1.65 -5.67
C THR A 19 4.51 0.28 -6.20
N THR A 20 5.78 0.15 -6.60
CA THR A 20 6.34 -1.13 -7.04
C THR A 20 6.31 -2.15 -5.92
N PHE A 21 6.80 -1.80 -4.72
CA PHE A 21 6.76 -2.69 -3.57
C PHE A 21 5.33 -2.94 -3.08
N SER A 22 4.45 -1.94 -3.06
CA SER A 22 3.02 -2.10 -2.75
C SER A 22 2.38 -3.15 -3.66
N THR A 23 2.62 -3.07 -4.98
CA THR A 23 2.08 -3.99 -5.97
C THR A 23 2.67 -5.40 -5.84
N LEU A 24 3.98 -5.51 -5.68
CA LEU A 24 4.67 -6.80 -5.51
C LEU A 24 4.25 -7.50 -4.21
N ALA A 25 4.18 -6.75 -3.10
CA ALA A 25 3.76 -7.30 -1.81
C ALA A 25 2.30 -7.75 -1.87
N ALA A 26 1.39 -6.94 -2.43
CA ALA A 26 -0.01 -7.31 -2.58
C ALA A 26 -0.17 -8.59 -3.42
N SER A 27 0.54 -8.66 -4.54
CA SER A 27 0.53 -9.82 -5.44
C SER A 27 1.09 -11.07 -4.76
N TYR A 28 2.23 -10.96 -4.09
CA TYR A 28 2.84 -12.09 -3.39
C TYR A 28 1.95 -12.61 -2.25
N LEU A 29 1.43 -11.70 -1.42
CA LEU A 29 0.59 -12.06 -0.28
C LEU A 29 -0.73 -12.68 -0.73
N HIS A 30 -1.36 -12.13 -1.77
CA HIS A 30 -2.66 -12.60 -2.24
C HIS A 30 -2.55 -13.87 -3.08
N TYR A 31 -1.70 -13.87 -4.11
CA TYR A 31 -1.64 -14.95 -5.10
C TYR A 31 -0.75 -16.12 -4.68
N LEU A 32 0.31 -15.88 -3.88
CA LEU A 32 1.24 -16.95 -3.49
C LEU A 32 1.11 -17.38 -2.02
N LYS A 33 0.66 -16.49 -1.14
CA LYS A 33 0.45 -16.79 0.29
C LYS A 33 -1.00 -16.95 0.70
N ASN A 34 -1.92 -16.81 -0.25
CA ASN A 34 -3.35 -17.02 -0.07
C ASN A 34 -4.00 -16.12 1.01
N TYR A 35 -3.41 -14.98 1.35
CA TYR A 35 -4.06 -13.97 2.20
C TYR A 35 -5.13 -13.22 1.44
N ASN A 36 -6.19 -12.78 2.12
CA ASN A 36 -7.14 -11.83 1.53
C ASN A 36 -6.59 -10.41 1.65
N VAL A 37 -6.13 -9.86 0.54
CA VAL A 37 -5.51 -8.54 0.48
C VAL A 37 -6.45 -7.56 -0.20
N ALA A 38 -6.45 -6.30 0.26
CA ALA A 38 -6.98 -5.16 -0.48
C ALA A 38 -5.92 -4.06 -0.54
N VAL A 39 -5.94 -3.25 -1.60
CA VAL A 39 -5.02 -2.11 -1.76
C VAL A 39 -5.81 -0.80 -1.74
N ILE A 40 -5.36 0.16 -0.93
CA ILE A 40 -5.85 1.53 -0.92
C ILE A 40 -4.82 2.42 -1.63
N ASP A 41 -5.10 2.81 -2.87
CA ASP A 41 -4.24 3.66 -3.69
C ASP A 41 -4.57 5.14 -3.40
N CYS A 42 -3.70 5.79 -2.62
CA CYS A 42 -3.89 7.14 -2.12
C CYS A 42 -3.08 8.18 -2.90
N ASP A 43 -2.31 7.79 -3.92
CA ASP A 43 -1.38 8.67 -4.64
C ASP A 43 -2.11 9.43 -5.76
N TYR A 44 -3.07 10.29 -5.40
CA TYR A 44 -3.74 11.17 -6.38
C TYR A 44 -2.78 12.30 -6.81
N PRO A 45 -2.73 12.67 -8.11
CA PRO A 45 -3.54 12.15 -9.23
C PRO A 45 -2.98 10.91 -9.95
N GLN A 46 -1.85 10.34 -9.50
CA GLN A 46 -1.15 9.27 -10.19
C GLN A 46 -1.95 7.96 -10.21
N TRP A 47 -2.52 7.54 -9.08
CA TRP A 47 -3.24 6.28 -8.86
C TRP A 47 -2.70 5.14 -9.71
N SER A 48 -1.39 4.90 -9.53
CA SER A 48 -0.62 4.05 -10.44
C SER A 48 -1.10 2.60 -10.39
N ILE A 49 -1.51 2.10 -9.22
CA ILE A 49 -1.98 0.72 -9.04
C ILE A 49 -3.37 0.56 -9.66
N HIS A 50 -4.26 1.53 -9.46
CA HIS A 50 -5.55 1.51 -10.16
C HIS A 50 -5.34 1.52 -11.68
N SER A 51 -4.49 2.40 -12.18
CA SER A 51 -4.22 2.51 -13.61
C SER A 51 -3.66 1.20 -14.19
N MET A 52 -2.79 0.50 -13.45
CA MET A 52 -2.34 -0.84 -13.81
C MET A 52 -3.50 -1.83 -13.88
N ARG A 53 -4.35 -1.88 -12.84
CA ARG A 53 -5.49 -2.80 -12.80
C ARG A 53 -6.51 -2.56 -13.92
N LYS A 54 -6.73 -1.29 -14.30
CA LYS A 54 -7.61 -0.95 -15.43
C LYS A 54 -7.06 -1.51 -16.75
N ARG A 55 -5.76 -1.33 -17.00
CA ARG A 55 -5.10 -1.88 -18.19
C ARG A 55 -5.14 -3.41 -18.21
N GLU A 56 -4.94 -4.06 -17.06
CA GLU A 56 -5.09 -5.51 -16.93
C GLU A 56 -6.50 -5.97 -17.35
N ALA A 57 -7.54 -5.30 -16.86
CA ALA A 57 -8.92 -5.62 -17.22
C ALA A 57 -9.20 -5.42 -18.72
N GLU A 58 -8.68 -4.36 -19.33
CA GLU A 58 -8.81 -4.11 -20.79
C GLU A 58 -8.10 -5.19 -21.62
N GLN A 59 -6.92 -5.65 -21.19
CA GLN A 59 -6.21 -6.77 -21.83
C GLN A 59 -6.99 -8.08 -21.72
N LEU A 60 -7.60 -8.34 -20.55
CA LEU A 60 -8.46 -9.50 -20.37
C LEU A 60 -9.73 -9.45 -21.23
N GLN A 61 -10.20 -8.28 -21.66
CA GLN A 61 -11.35 -8.22 -22.57
C GLN A 61 -10.98 -8.47 -24.03
N THR A 62 -9.75 -8.13 -24.41
CA THR A 62 -9.33 -8.06 -25.83
C THR A 62 -8.41 -9.21 -26.26
N ASN A 63 -7.87 -9.99 -25.32
CA ASN A 63 -6.85 -10.99 -25.62
C ASN A 63 -7.16 -12.35 -24.96
N THR A 64 -7.55 -13.32 -25.80
CA THR A 64 -7.92 -14.68 -25.37
C THR A 64 -6.78 -15.43 -24.67
N TYR A 65 -5.52 -15.16 -25.00
CA TYR A 65 -4.38 -15.75 -24.29
C TYR A 65 -4.36 -15.34 -22.82
N TYR A 66 -4.59 -14.05 -22.53
CA TYR A 66 -4.64 -13.56 -21.15
C TYR A 66 -5.93 -13.98 -20.43
N GLN A 67 -7.06 -14.10 -21.14
CA GLN A 67 -8.30 -14.67 -20.59
C GLN A 67 -8.08 -16.08 -20.05
N ASN A 68 -7.50 -16.97 -20.87
CA ASN A 68 -7.26 -18.35 -20.48
C ASN A 68 -6.32 -18.45 -19.27
N LYS A 69 -5.28 -17.59 -19.21
CA LYS A 69 -4.41 -17.52 -18.03
C LYS A 69 -5.15 -17.05 -16.77
N ALA A 70 -6.03 -16.05 -16.90
CA ALA A 70 -6.79 -15.57 -15.76
C ALA A 70 -7.78 -16.62 -15.23
N VAL A 71 -8.44 -17.37 -16.12
CA VAL A 71 -9.30 -18.50 -15.73
C VAL A 71 -8.51 -19.54 -14.93
N ALA A 72 -7.38 -20.01 -15.47
CA ALA A 72 -6.52 -20.97 -14.77
C ALA A 72 -6.02 -20.44 -13.41
N LEU A 73 -5.70 -19.14 -13.33
CA LEU A 73 -5.33 -18.50 -12.07
C LEU A 73 -6.48 -18.52 -11.06
N PHE A 74 -7.69 -18.13 -11.46
CA PHE A 74 -8.84 -18.09 -10.54
C PHE A 74 -9.28 -19.49 -10.10
N GLU A 75 -9.24 -20.49 -10.98
CA GLU A 75 -9.52 -21.88 -10.64
C GLU A 75 -8.51 -22.42 -9.62
N SER A 76 -7.22 -22.17 -9.82
CA SER A 76 -6.18 -22.63 -8.89
C SER A 76 -6.18 -21.87 -7.56
N LEU A 77 -6.51 -20.58 -7.57
CA LEU A 77 -6.51 -19.74 -6.37
C LEU A 77 -7.78 -19.92 -5.52
N GLY A 78 -8.92 -20.27 -6.14
CA GLY A 78 -10.21 -20.40 -5.47
C GLY A 78 -10.81 -19.07 -4.99
N LYS A 79 -10.25 -17.93 -5.43
CA LYS A 79 -10.75 -16.58 -5.15
C LYS A 79 -10.35 -15.59 -6.24
N GLY A 80 -11.01 -14.44 -6.28
CA GLY A 80 -10.74 -13.36 -7.23
C GLY A 80 -9.42 -12.63 -6.96
N THR A 81 -9.13 -11.61 -7.77
CA THR A 81 -8.01 -10.68 -7.52
C THR A 81 -8.24 -9.84 -6.26
N TYR A 82 -7.16 -9.29 -5.67
CA TYR A 82 -7.30 -8.28 -4.63
C TYR A 82 -7.92 -6.99 -5.20
N PRO A 83 -8.89 -6.34 -4.53
CA PRO A 83 -9.42 -5.07 -5.00
C PRO A 83 -8.43 -3.92 -4.80
N VAL A 84 -8.57 -2.89 -5.64
CA VAL A 84 -7.81 -1.63 -5.56
C VAL A 84 -8.82 -0.50 -5.41
N ILE A 85 -8.73 0.23 -4.29
CA ILE A 85 -9.64 1.30 -3.91
C ILE A 85 -8.87 2.61 -3.97
N CYS A 86 -9.37 3.58 -4.75
CA CYS A 86 -8.76 4.90 -4.81
C CYS A 86 -9.32 5.84 -3.76
N THR A 87 -8.44 6.67 -3.22
CA THR A 87 -8.78 7.81 -2.37
C THR A 87 -7.88 8.99 -2.67
N ASN A 88 -8.39 10.20 -2.45
CA ASN A 88 -7.59 11.42 -2.49
C ASN A 88 -6.91 11.59 -1.11
N PRO A 89 -5.64 12.07 -1.06
CA PRO A 89 -4.95 12.36 0.20
C PRO A 89 -5.62 13.43 1.06
N ASP A 90 -6.47 14.28 0.49
CA ASP A 90 -7.25 15.29 1.23
C ASP A 90 -8.46 14.69 1.99
N ASN A 91 -8.83 13.44 1.68
CA ASN A 91 -9.88 12.72 2.39
C ASN A 91 -9.34 12.01 3.63
N ASP A 92 -10.25 11.58 4.52
CA ASP A 92 -9.91 10.62 5.58
C ASP A 92 -9.69 9.22 4.99
N ILE A 93 -8.41 8.91 4.70
CA ILE A 93 -7.95 7.65 4.13
C ILE A 93 -8.38 6.44 4.99
N ILE A 94 -8.36 6.59 6.32
CA ILE A 94 -8.69 5.50 7.25
C ILE A 94 -10.19 5.28 7.31
N ALA A 95 -10.99 6.34 7.33
CA ALA A 95 -12.44 6.22 7.23
C ALA A 95 -12.85 5.56 5.91
N ARG A 96 -12.22 5.93 4.79
CA ARG A 96 -12.48 5.30 3.48
C ARG A 96 -12.16 3.81 3.48
N ALA A 97 -11.05 3.40 4.10
CA ALA A 97 -10.69 1.99 4.25
C ALA A 97 -11.70 1.23 5.12
N LYS A 98 -12.16 1.83 6.22
CA LYS A 98 -13.19 1.23 7.10
C LYS A 98 -14.56 1.12 6.42
N GLU A 99 -14.94 2.12 5.63
CA GLU A 99 -16.16 2.09 4.83
C GLU A 99 -16.12 0.92 3.84
N PHE A 100 -15.02 0.78 3.10
CA PHE A 100 -14.81 -0.35 2.20
C PHE A 100 -14.97 -1.69 2.94
N LEU A 101 -14.28 -1.87 4.07
CA LEU A 101 -14.38 -3.08 4.88
C LEU A 101 -15.80 -3.38 5.38
N SER A 102 -16.61 -2.35 5.65
CA SER A 102 -18.00 -2.53 6.11
C SER A 102 -18.96 -2.97 5.00
N GLN A 103 -18.62 -2.71 3.74
CA GLN A 103 -19.42 -3.05 2.56
C GLN A 103 -19.09 -4.44 2.01
N GLU A 104 -17.92 -4.97 2.36
CA GLU A 104 -17.43 -6.26 1.88
C GLU A 104 -17.88 -7.42 2.77
N SER A 105 -18.34 -8.51 2.14
CA SER A 105 -18.58 -9.78 2.84
C SER A 105 -17.29 -10.57 3.10
N THR A 106 -16.23 -10.27 2.36
CA THR A 106 -14.92 -10.89 2.49
C THR A 106 -14.19 -10.38 3.73
N ALA A 107 -13.75 -11.29 4.60
CA ALA A 107 -12.82 -10.95 5.67
C ALA A 107 -11.41 -10.78 5.08
N TYR A 108 -10.89 -9.56 5.13
CA TYR A 108 -9.52 -9.25 4.71
C TYR A 108 -8.52 -9.50 5.82
N ASP A 109 -7.35 -10.03 5.46
CA ASP A 109 -6.22 -10.21 6.37
C ASP A 109 -5.32 -8.98 6.41
N ILE A 110 -5.17 -8.30 5.26
CA ILE A 110 -4.20 -7.22 5.07
C ILE A 110 -4.81 -6.14 4.17
N LEU A 111 -4.71 -4.88 4.60
CA LEU A 111 -4.91 -3.71 3.76
C LEU A 111 -3.57 -3.04 3.51
N LEU A 112 -3.17 -2.95 2.24
CA LEU A 112 -1.96 -2.28 1.79
C LEU A 112 -2.27 -0.88 1.30
N PHE A 113 -1.63 0.13 1.88
CA PHE A 113 -1.82 1.52 1.54
C PHE A 113 -0.64 1.99 0.68
N ASP A 114 -0.92 2.40 -0.56
CA ASP A 114 0.06 3.10 -1.40
C ASP A 114 -0.08 4.60 -1.12
N LEU A 115 0.73 5.09 -0.17
CA LEU A 115 0.70 6.48 0.25
C LEU A 115 1.48 7.37 -0.72
N PRO A 116 1.08 8.65 -0.89
CA PRO A 116 1.77 9.59 -1.75
C PRO A 116 3.27 9.73 -1.46
N GLY A 117 4.02 10.13 -2.49
CA GLY A 117 5.47 10.33 -2.38
C GLY A 117 5.94 11.48 -1.50
N THR A 118 5.04 12.36 -1.10
CA THR A 118 5.33 13.48 -0.20
C THR A 118 4.38 13.40 0.98
N ILE A 119 4.96 13.33 2.19
CA ILE A 119 4.20 13.35 3.44
C ILE A 119 4.15 14.81 3.92
N ASN A 120 3.34 15.63 3.26
CA ASN A 120 3.23 17.07 3.55
C ASN A 120 1.83 17.51 4.00
N ASN A 121 0.84 16.64 3.91
CA ASN A 121 -0.52 16.94 4.35
C ASN A 121 -0.92 16.08 5.55
N ARG A 122 -1.89 16.59 6.29
CA ARG A 122 -2.36 16.00 7.54
C ARG A 122 -2.95 14.60 7.33
N GLY A 123 -3.74 14.39 6.28
CA GLY A 123 -4.38 13.10 6.00
C GLY A 123 -3.37 11.96 5.78
N VAL A 124 -2.28 12.23 5.06
CA VAL A 124 -1.21 11.24 4.83
C VAL A 124 -0.42 10.96 6.11
N ILE A 125 -0.18 11.95 6.96
CA ILE A 125 0.46 11.75 8.28
C ILE A 125 -0.44 10.91 9.18
N GLU A 126 -1.73 11.23 9.26
CA GLU A 126 -2.70 10.48 10.06
C GLU A 126 -2.82 9.03 9.57
N ALA A 127 -2.86 8.81 8.25
CA ALA A 127 -2.83 7.48 7.66
C ALA A 127 -1.54 6.73 8.02
N PHE A 128 -0.37 7.38 7.91
CA PHE A 128 0.92 6.79 8.28
C PHE A 128 0.93 6.32 9.74
N LEU A 129 0.45 7.14 10.67
CA LEU A 129 0.40 6.84 12.10
C LEU A 129 -0.67 5.79 12.46
N ALA A 130 -1.67 5.60 11.60
CA ALA A 130 -2.71 4.59 11.76
C ALA A 130 -2.33 3.20 11.21
N MET A 131 -1.19 3.06 10.52
CA MET A 131 -0.71 1.76 10.04
C MET A 131 -0.31 0.86 11.21
N ASP A 132 -0.28 -0.46 11.03
CA ASP A 132 0.45 -1.35 11.93
C ASP A 132 1.95 -1.35 11.60
N TYR A 133 2.29 -1.44 10.30
CA TYR A 133 3.66 -1.53 9.83
C TYR A 133 3.88 -0.63 8.62
N VAL A 134 4.97 0.14 8.65
CA VAL A 134 5.40 0.92 7.49
C VAL A 134 6.78 0.48 7.03
N PHE A 135 6.91 0.23 5.74
CA PHE A 135 8.16 -0.10 5.07
C PHE A 135 8.63 1.10 4.27
N VAL A 136 9.84 1.57 4.56
CA VAL A 136 10.39 2.82 4.04
C VAL A 136 11.57 2.50 3.14
N PRO A 137 11.38 2.42 1.82
CA PRO A 137 12.49 2.32 0.89
C PRO A 137 13.36 3.58 0.97
N ILE A 138 14.66 3.39 1.14
CA ILE A 138 15.69 4.43 1.13
C ILE A 138 16.68 4.18 0.00
N SER A 139 17.09 5.23 -0.71
CA SER A 139 18.17 5.15 -1.70
C SER A 139 19.45 5.77 -1.16
N THR A 140 20.57 5.52 -1.85
CA THR A 140 21.89 6.12 -1.54
C THR A 140 21.95 7.63 -1.77
N SER A 141 20.88 8.20 -2.34
CA SER A 141 20.76 9.65 -2.53
C SER A 141 20.72 10.37 -1.20
N ARG A 142 21.78 11.14 -0.88
CA ARG A 142 21.87 11.97 0.33
C ARG A 142 20.61 12.83 0.56
N LEU A 143 20.09 13.47 -0.50
CA LEU A 143 18.88 14.28 -0.44
C LEU A 143 17.63 13.47 -0.02
N ALA A 144 17.56 12.18 -0.36
CA ALA A 144 16.47 11.31 0.06
C ALA A 144 16.54 10.94 1.54
N MET A 145 17.76 10.77 2.06
CA MET A 145 17.99 10.43 3.46
C MET A 145 17.75 11.63 4.37
N GLU A 146 18.14 12.84 3.94
CA GLU A 146 17.99 14.08 4.71
C GLU A 146 16.53 14.43 5.04
N SER A 147 15.55 14.05 4.20
CA SER A 147 14.13 14.24 4.52
C SER A 147 13.50 13.04 5.24
N THR A 148 13.86 11.82 4.82
CA THR A 148 13.25 10.60 5.36
C THR A 148 13.64 10.34 6.81
N LEU A 149 14.92 10.47 7.17
CA LEU A 149 15.40 10.10 8.52
C LEU A 149 14.83 11.01 9.63
N PRO A 150 14.85 12.35 9.51
CA PRO A 150 14.26 13.21 10.53
C PRO A 150 12.77 12.92 10.75
N PHE A 151 12.02 12.67 9.67
CA PHE A 151 10.61 12.31 9.76
C PHE A 151 10.39 11.02 10.56
N ILE A 152 11.18 9.97 10.30
CA ILE A 152 11.06 8.71 11.05
C ILE A 152 11.44 8.90 12.53
N ILE A 153 12.44 9.73 12.82
CA ILE A 153 12.79 10.08 14.20
C ILE A 153 11.60 10.75 14.90
N SER A 154 11.01 11.79 14.29
CA SER A 154 9.82 12.46 14.84
C SER A 154 8.63 11.52 15.02
N VAL A 155 8.41 10.58 14.10
CA VAL A 155 7.37 9.55 14.24
C VAL A 155 7.62 8.66 15.46
N ASN A 156 8.86 8.21 15.67
CA ASN A 156 9.20 7.37 16.81
C ASN A 156 9.06 8.12 18.16
N GLU A 157 9.40 9.41 18.19
CA GLU A 157 9.15 10.27 19.34
C GLU A 157 7.64 10.42 19.61
N MET A 158 6.84 10.71 18.58
CA MET A 158 5.39 10.79 18.69
C MET A 158 4.78 9.49 19.24
N LYS A 159 5.22 8.33 18.77
CA LYS A 159 4.77 7.02 19.28
C LYS A 159 5.06 6.83 20.77
N THR A 160 6.19 7.36 21.25
CA THR A 160 6.57 7.26 22.66
C THR A 160 5.71 8.17 23.54
N ILE A 161 5.34 9.35 23.02
CA ILE A 161 4.51 10.33 23.73
C ILE A 161 3.02 9.96 23.70
N TYR A 162 2.56 9.36 22.60
CA TYR A 162 1.15 9.08 22.32
C TYR A 162 0.90 7.57 22.14
N PRO A 163 0.72 6.81 23.24
CA PRO A 163 0.59 5.34 23.20
C PRO A 163 -0.67 4.84 22.47
N GLN A 164 -1.62 5.72 22.15
CA GLN A 164 -2.80 5.42 21.32
C GLN A 164 -2.50 5.34 19.82
N ILE A 165 -1.30 5.75 19.38
CA ILE A 165 -0.88 5.62 17.98
C ILE A 165 -0.81 4.13 17.61
N SER A 166 -1.46 3.76 16.50
CA SER A 166 -1.57 2.36 16.07
C SER A 166 -0.27 1.81 15.46
N LEU A 167 0.62 2.69 14.99
CA LEU A 167 1.90 2.34 14.39
C LEU A 167 2.80 1.49 15.29
N LYS A 168 2.87 0.19 15.00
CA LYS A 168 3.70 -0.77 15.74
C LYS A 168 5.17 -0.62 15.37
N ASN A 169 5.51 -0.60 14.08
CA ASN A 169 6.91 -0.47 13.67
C ASN A 169 7.11 0.18 12.30
N VAL A 170 8.31 0.75 12.10
CA VAL A 170 8.78 1.30 10.83
C VAL A 170 10.07 0.59 10.44
N PHE A 171 10.13 0.03 9.23
CA PHE A 171 11.27 -0.71 8.72
C PHE A 171 11.89 0.01 7.52
N LEU A 172 13.13 0.47 7.68
CA LEU A 172 13.89 1.07 6.58
C LEU A 172 14.63 -0.03 5.82
N PHE A 173 14.65 0.06 4.49
CA PHE A 173 15.40 -0.87 3.67
C PHE A 173 15.98 -0.19 2.43
N TRP A 174 17.16 -0.64 1.99
CA TRP A 174 17.83 -0.09 0.83
C TRP A 174 17.14 -0.48 -0.48
N ASN A 175 16.98 0.48 -1.37
CA ASN A 175 16.52 0.30 -2.74
C ASN A 175 17.31 1.20 -3.69
N MET A 176 17.40 0.83 -4.97
CA MET A 176 18.17 1.58 -5.98
C MET A 176 19.63 1.82 -5.52
N VAL A 177 20.28 0.74 -5.09
CA VAL A 177 21.71 0.75 -4.73
C VAL A 177 22.49 0.41 -5.98
N ASP A 178 23.35 1.33 -6.42
CA ASP A 178 24.35 1.05 -7.45
C ASP A 178 25.52 0.32 -6.79
N TYR A 179 25.92 -0.83 -7.36
CA TYR A 179 27.08 -1.62 -6.93
C TYR A 179 28.28 -1.37 -7.84
#